data_AF-A0A1G5GQN6-F1
#
_entry.id   AF-A0A1G5GQN6-F1
#
_cell.length_a   1.000
_cell.length_b   1.000
_cell.length_c   1.000
_cell.angle_alpha   90.00
_cell.angle_beta   90.00
_cell.angle_gamma   90.00
#
_symmetry.space_group_name_H-M   'P 1'
#
loop_
_entity.id
_entity.type
_entity.pdbx_description
1 polymer ?
#
loop_
_entity_poly.entity_id
_entity_poly.type
_entity_poly.pdbx_seq_one_letter_code
_entity_poly.pdbx_strand_id
1 'polypeptide(L)'
;EKSFGNLKERLSMRRMSVASEENFEGKLFIQFIALQMVSYIKKKMDENGLFSRYTIQSLLDELDTIEYYQQPGKAHHLSEITAKQCELYEFMGLNVPT
;
A
#
# COMPACT_ATOMS: atom_id res chain seq x y z
N GLU A 1 -8.85 19.13 12.11
CA GLU A 1 -8.79 19.98 10.91
C GLU A 1 -7.52 19.78 10.07
N LYS A 2 -6.30 19.77 10.64
CA LYS A 2 -5.03 19.55 9.89
C LYS A 2 -4.94 18.20 9.13
N SER A 3 -5.62 17.16 9.60
CA SER A 3 -5.62 15.82 8.97
C SER A 3 -6.33 15.80 7.61
N PHE A 4 -7.38 16.62 7.42
CA PHE A 4 -8.14 16.72 6.17
C PHE A 4 -7.36 17.42 5.05
N GLY A 5 -6.48 18.36 5.39
CA GLY A 5 -5.57 18.99 4.42
C GLY A 5 -4.61 17.97 3.79
N ASN A 6 -4.17 16.97 4.58
CA ASN A 6 -3.30 15.90 4.12
C ASN A 6 -3.99 15.00 3.07
N LEU A 7 -5.30 14.75 3.22
CA LEU A 7 -6.10 13.97 2.28
C LEU A 7 -6.19 14.63 0.90
N LYS A 8 -6.48 15.93 0.84
CA LYS A 8 -6.63 16.64 -0.44
C LYS A 8 -5.37 16.66 -1.29
N GLU A 9 -4.20 16.75 -0.64
CA GLU A 9 -2.92 16.86 -1.36
C GLU A 9 -2.24 15.52 -1.65
N ARG A 10 -2.36 14.51 -0.77
CA ARG A 10 -1.62 13.24 -0.94
C ARG A 10 -2.39 12.17 -1.73
N LEU A 11 -3.70 12.32 -1.85
CA LEU A 11 -4.56 11.34 -2.52
C LEU A 11 -5.18 11.87 -3.82
N SER A 12 -4.61 12.92 -4.40
CA SER A 12 -5.06 13.48 -5.69
C SER A 12 -6.56 13.84 -5.73
N MET A 13 -7.14 14.31 -4.62
CA MET A 13 -8.57 14.71 -4.56
C MET A 13 -8.86 16.05 -5.27
N ARG A 14 -7.89 16.66 -5.96
CA ARG A 14 -8.05 17.96 -6.65
C ARG A 14 -8.99 17.90 -7.86
N ARG A 15 -9.27 16.72 -8.44
CA ARG A 15 -10.28 16.54 -9.49
C ARG A 15 -11.21 15.38 -9.18
N MET A 16 -12.29 15.65 -8.45
CA MET A 16 -13.38 14.69 -8.29
C MET A 16 -14.35 14.84 -9.47
N SER A 17 -13.94 14.36 -10.65
CA SER A 17 -14.83 14.23 -11.80
C SER A 17 -15.51 12.86 -11.72
N VAL A 18 -16.68 12.83 -11.07
CA VAL A 18 -17.57 11.67 -11.02
C VAL A 18 -18.98 12.15 -11.33
N ALA A 19 -19.64 11.44 -12.23
CA ALA A 19 -20.94 11.83 -12.78
C ALA A 19 -22.13 11.54 -11.83
N SER A 20 -21.91 10.79 -10.75
CA SER A 20 -22.95 10.45 -9.77
C SER A 20 -22.41 10.44 -8.34
N GLU A 21 -23.32 10.64 -7.38
CA GLU A 21 -23.06 10.63 -5.94
C GLU A 21 -22.60 9.25 -5.43
N GLU A 22 -23.17 8.17 -5.97
CA GLU A 22 -22.75 6.79 -5.65
C GLU A 22 -21.28 6.51 -6.04
N ASN A 23 -20.86 6.98 -7.22
CA ASN A 23 -19.45 6.88 -7.66
C ASN A 23 -18.51 7.75 -6.82
N PHE A 24 -19.04 8.81 -6.21
CA PHE A 24 -18.29 9.68 -5.30
C PHE A 24 -18.06 8.99 -3.95
N GLU A 25 -19.10 8.40 -3.36
CA GLU A 25 -18.99 7.66 -2.10
C GLU A 25 -18.04 6.46 -2.21
N GLY A 26 -18.14 5.68 -3.30
CA GLY A 26 -17.22 4.57 -3.56
C GLY A 26 -15.75 5.02 -3.65
N LYS A 27 -15.48 6.15 -4.31
CA LYS A 27 -14.12 6.72 -4.37
C LYS A 27 -13.64 7.19 -3.00
N LEU A 28 -14.48 7.86 -2.21
CA LEU A 28 -14.11 8.30 -0.86
C LEU A 28 -13.76 7.11 0.04
N PHE A 29 -14.55 6.03 -0.05
CA PHE A 29 -14.30 4.82 0.73
C PHE A 29 -12.95 4.19 0.39
N ILE A 30 -12.65 3.99 -0.90
CA ILE A 30 -11.35 3.46 -1.34
C ILE A 30 -10.20 4.34 -0.86
N GLN A 31 -10.35 5.66 -0.97
CA GLN A 31 -9.33 6.61 -0.51
C GLN A 31 -9.11 6.57 1.00
N PHE A 32 -10.18 6.36 1.77
CA PHE A 32 -10.08 6.20 3.23
C PHE A 32 -9.28 4.95 3.60
N ILE A 33 -9.54 3.81 2.95
CA ILE A 33 -8.78 2.57 3.16
C ILE A 33 -7.32 2.75 2.75
N ALA A 34 -7.07 3.36 1.58
CA ALA A 34 -5.71 3.64 1.11
C ALA A 34 -4.94 4.53 2.12
N LEU A 35 -5.60 5.53 2.70
CA LEU A 35 -5.00 6.38 3.73
C LEU A 35 -4.65 5.60 4.99
N GLN A 36 -5.51 4.68 5.43
CA GLN A 36 -5.26 3.85 6.59
C GLN A 36 -4.02 2.96 6.37
N MET A 37 -3.92 2.33 5.19
CA MET A 37 -2.75 1.51 4.81
C MET A 37 -1.47 2.34 4.77
N VAL A 38 -1.48 3.47 4.07
CA VAL A 38 -0.31 4.34 3.94
C VAL A 38 0.10 4.93 5.31
N SER A 39 -0.85 5.22 6.19
CA SER A 39 -0.56 5.71 7.54
C SER A 39 0.08 4.62 8.41
N TYR A 40 -0.39 3.37 8.27
CA TYR A 40 0.24 2.22 8.92
C TYR A 40 1.69 2.02 8.46
N ILE A 41 1.91 2.00 7.14
CA ILE A 41 3.23 1.85 6.54
C ILE A 41 4.17 2.95 7.04
N LYS A 42 3.75 4.22 7.03
CA LYS A 42 4.57 5.33 7.55
C LYS A 42 4.94 5.15 9.01
N LYS A 43 3.97 4.75 9.84
CA LYS A 43 4.20 4.50 11.26
C LYS A 43 5.26 3.40 11.42
N LYS A 44 5.17 2.30 10.68
CA LYS A 44 6.17 1.23 10.71
C LYS A 44 7.53 1.65 10.17
N MET A 45 7.57 2.49 9.15
CA MET A 45 8.83 3.03 8.64
C MET A 45 9.51 3.96 9.66
N ASP A 46 8.73 4.75 10.40
CA ASP A 46 9.25 5.63 11.46
C ASP A 46 9.77 4.83 12.66
N GLU A 47 8.96 3.89 13.16
CA GLU A 47 9.31 3.00 14.29
C GLU A 47 10.60 2.21 14.04
N ASN A 48 10.86 1.82 12.79
CA ASN A 48 12.02 1.01 12.40
C ASN A 48 13.13 1.82 11.69
N GLY A 49 13.04 3.16 11.63
CA GLY A 49 14.06 4.00 11.03
C GLY A 49 14.28 3.80 9.52
N LEU A 50 13.28 3.26 8.81
CA LEU A 50 13.37 2.88 7.40
C LEU A 50 13.43 4.06 6.43
N PHE A 51 13.04 5.27 6.85
CA PHE A 51 13.15 6.47 6.02
C PHE A 51 14.58 6.83 5.62
N SER A 52 15.59 6.28 6.31
CA SER A 52 17.00 6.40 5.94
C SER A 52 17.38 5.59 4.69
N ARG A 53 16.60 4.55 4.35
CA ARG A 53 16.87 3.60 3.26
C ARG A 53 15.79 3.59 2.19
N TYR A 54 14.56 3.91 2.56
CA TYR A 54 13.39 3.80 1.70
C TYR A 54 12.56 5.08 1.74
N THR A 55 12.09 5.47 0.56
CA THR A 55 10.86 6.26 0.44
C THR A 55 9.65 5.32 0.51
N ILE A 56 8.46 5.86 0.79
CA ILE A 56 7.22 5.06 0.74
C ILE A 56 7.06 4.43 -0.64
N GLN A 57 7.34 5.19 -1.70
CA GLN A 57 7.24 4.71 -3.07
C GLN A 57 8.16 3.52 -3.30
N SER A 58 9.47 3.67 -3.01
CA SER A 58 10.44 2.60 -3.20
C SER A 58 10.18 1.35 -2.35
N LEU A 59 9.53 1.52 -1.20
CA LEU A 59 9.10 0.38 -0.38
C LEU A 59 7.94 -0.36 -1.04
N LEU A 60 6.94 0.37 -1.55
CA LEU A 60 5.82 -0.21 -2.27
C LEU A 60 6.29 -0.88 -3.57
N ASP A 61 7.21 -0.25 -4.31
CA ASP A 61 7.78 -0.79 -5.54
C ASP A 61 8.51 -2.13 -5.27
N GLU A 62 9.21 -2.27 -4.14
CA GLU A 62 9.86 -3.52 -3.76
C GLU A 62 8.84 -4.65 -3.54
N LEU A 63 7.71 -4.34 -2.89
CA LEU A 63 6.66 -5.32 -2.60
C LEU A 63 5.76 -5.63 -3.82
N ASP A 64 5.58 -4.67 -4.73
CA ASP A 64 4.76 -4.80 -5.95
C ASP A 64 5.36 -5.79 -6.96
N THR A 65 6.62 -6.18 -6.78
CA THR A 65 7.27 -7.22 -7.61
C THR A 65 6.94 -8.65 -7.20
N ILE A 66 6.25 -8.86 -6.07
CA ILE A 66 5.82 -10.19 -5.64
C ILE A 66 4.61 -10.63 -6.48
N GLU A 67 4.76 -11.70 -7.24
CA GLU A 67 3.71 -12.21 -8.12
C GLU A 67 3.02 -13.43 -7.52
N TYR A 68 1.68 -13.45 -7.58
CA TYR A 68 0.88 -14.64 -7.29
C TYR A 68 0.07 -15.00 -8.52
N TYR A 69 0.54 -16.00 -9.27
CA TYR A 69 -0.04 -16.36 -10.56
C TYR A 69 -0.59 -17.79 -10.58
N GLN A 70 -1.60 -17.98 -11.41
CA GLN A 70 -2.26 -19.26 -11.61
C GLN A 70 -2.13 -19.68 -13.07
N GLN A 71 -1.52 -20.85 -13.29
CA GLN A 71 -1.58 -21.49 -14.61
C GLN A 71 -2.87 -22.34 -14.69
N PRO A 72 -3.64 -22.27 -15.78
CA PRO A 72 -4.84 -23.09 -15.95
C PRO A 72 -4.56 -24.57 -15.69
N GLY A 73 -5.34 -25.18 -14.80
CA GLY A 73 -5.17 -26.59 -14.42
C GLY A 73 -4.04 -26.90 -13.44
N LYS A 74 -3.33 -25.88 -12.91
CA LYS A 74 -2.33 -26.04 -11.85
C LYS A 74 -2.72 -25.29 -10.58
N ALA A 75 -2.11 -25.70 -9.47
CA ALA A 75 -2.18 -24.97 -8.21
C ALA A 75 -1.58 -23.56 -8.38
N HIS A 76 -2.02 -22.63 -7.54
CA HIS A 76 -1.44 -21.30 -7.48
C HIS A 76 0.05 -21.36 -7.14
N HIS A 77 0.81 -20.40 -7.67
CA HIS A 77 2.23 -20.27 -7.40
C HIS A 77 2.54 -18.84 -6.97
N LEU A 78 3.14 -18.72 -5.79
CA LEU A 78 3.76 -17.51 -5.30
C LEU A 78 5.19 -17.47 -5.83
N SER A 79 5.59 -16.36 -6.44
CA SER A 79 6.97 -16.15 -6.88
C SER A 79 7.93 -16.20 -5.70
N GLU A 80 9.22 -16.40 -5.97
CA GLU A 80 10.25 -16.31 -4.93
C GLU A 80 10.18 -14.94 -4.24
N ILE A 81 10.17 -14.98 -2.90
CA ILE A 81 10.25 -13.78 -2.06
C ILE A 81 11.70 -13.58 -1.68
N THR A 82 12.23 -12.40 -1.99
CA THR A 82 13.62 -12.05 -1.70
C THR A 82 13.83 -11.82 -0.21
N ALA A 83 15.08 -11.95 0.26
CA ALA A 83 15.42 -11.66 1.66
C ALA A 83 15.04 -10.22 2.06
N LYS A 84 15.16 -9.27 1.13
CA LYS A 84 14.78 -7.87 1.33
C LYS A 84 13.27 -7.71 1.52
N GLN A 85 12.47 -8.45 0.74
CA GLN A 85 11.01 -8.47 0.90
C GLN A 85 10.60 -9.12 2.22
N CYS A 86 11.25 -10.22 2.63
CA CYS A 86 11.03 -10.82 3.95
C CYS A 86 11.30 -9.82 5.09
N GLU A 87 12.42 -9.11 5.04
CA GLU A 87 12.77 -8.07 6.02
C GLU A 87 11.70 -6.98 6.10
N LEU A 88 11.17 -6.56 4.94
CA LEU A 88 10.08 -5.58 4.88
C LEU A 88 8.79 -6.11 5.53
N TYR A 89 8.41 -7.38 5.32
CA TYR A 89 7.25 -7.98 6.01
C TYR A 89 7.45 -8.01 7.53
N GLU A 90 8.65 -8.38 7.99
CA GLU A 90 9.00 -8.41 9.41
C GLU A 90 8.92 -7.00 10.05
N PHE A 91 9.47 -5.98 9.41
CA PHE A 91 9.35 -4.59 9.90
C PHE A 91 7.89 -4.11 9.95
N MET A 92 7.07 -4.59 9.01
CA MET A 92 5.64 -4.34 8.99
C MET A 92 4.88 -5.16 10.02
N GLY A 93 5.52 -6.07 10.76
CA GLY A 93 4.87 -6.96 11.74
C GLY A 93 3.90 -7.94 11.07
N LEU A 94 4.19 -8.35 9.85
CA LEU A 94 3.38 -9.24 9.03
C LEU A 94 4.13 -10.55 8.77
N ASN A 95 3.38 -11.64 8.62
CA ASN A 95 3.96 -12.91 8.19
C ASN A 95 4.26 -12.86 6.69
N VAL A 96 5.41 -13.39 6.30
CA VAL A 96 5.74 -13.61 4.89
C VAL A 96 4.74 -14.62 4.30
N PRO A 97 4.11 -14.32 3.16
CA PRO A 97 3.16 -15.25 2.52
C PRO A 97 3.86 -16.53 2.04
N THR A 98 3.13 -17.65 2.07
CA THR A 98 3.59 -19.00 1.69
C THR A 98 2.67 -19.62 0.65
#